data_AF-A0A0C9R1P7-F1
#
_entry.id   AF-A0A0C9R1P7-F1
#
_cell.length_a   1.000
_cell.length_b   1.000
_cell.length_c   1.000
_cell.angle_alpha   90.00
_cell.angle_beta   90.00
_cell.angle_gamma   90.00
#
_symmetry.space_group_name_H-M   'P 1'
#
loop_
_entity.id
_entity.type
_entity.pdbx_description
1 polymer ?
#
loop_
_entity_poly.entity_id
_entity_poly.type
_entity_poly.pdbx_seq_one_letter_code
_entity_poly.pdbx_strand_id
1 'polypeptide(L)'
;RLVVDHESWIMNLKEANLYDYPIWYKLYTTRAAYNMKALRPVDWSNLIDEMANNQELFDLYYKNYWKNSPIRPVCDAECRKRMLCDCKSGRSHDRRHFCEDVEAKVDDGSSKSWKSWLYRGLTNSEENTAETTTEKWRVPDVLYIFRR
;
A
#
# COMPACT_ATOMS: atom_id res chain seq x y z
N ARG A 1 -31.39 -7.53 -9.94
CA ARG A 1 -30.30 -7.56 -10.94
C ARG A 1 -28.98 -7.60 -10.19
N LEU A 2 -28.04 -8.47 -10.55
CA LEU A 2 -26.74 -8.58 -9.88
C LEU A 2 -25.64 -7.92 -10.73
N VAL A 3 -24.63 -7.36 -10.07
CA VAL A 3 -23.43 -6.80 -10.73
C VAL A 3 -22.45 -7.95 -10.96
N VAL A 4 -22.00 -8.11 -12.20
CA VAL A 4 -21.09 -9.20 -12.61
C VAL A 4 -19.62 -8.79 -12.59
N ASP A 5 -19.33 -7.52 -12.88
CA ASP A 5 -18.01 -6.90 -12.75
C ASP A 5 -18.16 -5.37 -12.75
N HIS A 6 -17.11 -4.67 -12.34
CA HIS A 6 -17.00 -3.22 -12.50
C HIS A 6 -15.66 -2.82 -13.07
N GLU A 7 -15.67 -1.78 -13.90
CA GLU A 7 -14.47 -1.17 -14.45
C GLU A 7 -14.33 0.25 -13.90
N SER A 8 -13.08 0.68 -13.74
CA SER A 8 -12.77 2.08 -13.45
C SER A 8 -11.86 2.63 -14.53
N TRP A 9 -12.26 3.77 -15.09
CA TRP A 9 -11.50 4.51 -16.10
C TRP A 9 -11.03 5.82 -15.51
N ILE A 10 -9.79 6.20 -15.81
CA ILE A 10 -9.18 7.43 -15.30
C ILE A 10 -8.54 8.21 -16.44
N MET A 11 -8.24 9.47 -16.14
CA MET A 11 -7.47 10.36 -16.99
C MET A 11 -6.31 10.91 -16.17
N ASN A 12 -5.10 10.89 -16.74
CA ASN A 12 -3.96 11.54 -16.13
C ASN A 12 -4.03 13.06 -16.34
N LEU A 13 -4.35 13.80 -15.27
CA LEU A 13 -4.47 15.26 -15.33
C LEU A 13 -3.18 15.96 -15.79
N LYS A 14 -2.00 15.42 -15.45
CA LYS A 14 -0.72 16.01 -15.88
C LYS A 14 -0.55 15.94 -17.39
N GLU A 15 -0.89 14.81 -17.99
CA GLU A 15 -0.82 14.61 -19.44
C GLU A 15 -1.92 15.40 -20.15
N ALA A 16 -3.15 15.36 -19.63
CA ALA A 16 -4.26 16.11 -20.20
C ALA A 16 -3.98 17.62 -20.24
N ASN A 17 -3.40 18.18 -19.18
CA ASN A 17 -3.02 19.59 -19.13
C ASN A 17 -1.81 19.92 -20.02
N LEU A 18 -0.91 18.95 -20.28
CA LEU A 18 0.24 19.15 -21.16
C LEU A 18 -0.17 19.15 -22.64
N TYR A 19 -1.08 18.25 -23.01
CA TYR A 19 -1.53 18.08 -24.39
C TYR A 19 -2.79 18.88 -24.73
N ASP A 20 -3.44 19.49 -23.74
CA ASP A 20 -4.70 20.23 -23.85
C ASP A 20 -5.88 19.39 -24.38
N TYR A 21 -5.85 18.08 -24.14
CA TYR A 21 -6.98 17.18 -24.40
C TYR A 21 -7.00 15.97 -23.45
N PRO A 22 -8.19 15.49 -23.07
CA PRO A 22 -8.34 14.39 -22.13
C PRO A 22 -8.14 13.01 -22.79
N ILE A 23 -7.20 12.21 -22.29
CA ILE A 23 -7.06 10.78 -22.65
C ILE A 23 -7.60 9.92 -21.51
N TRP A 24 -8.67 9.18 -21.77
CA TRP A 24 -9.23 8.21 -20.83
C TRP A 24 -8.65 6.82 -21.10
N TYR A 25 -8.21 6.16 -20.03
CA TYR A 25 -7.75 4.78 -20.09
C TYR A 25 -8.30 3.98 -18.91
N LYS A 26 -8.41 2.68 -19.12
CA LYS A 26 -8.89 1.75 -18.10
C LYS A 26 -7.82 1.60 -17.02
N LEU A 27 -8.18 1.89 -15.77
CA LEU A 27 -7.31 1.67 -14.62
C LEU A 27 -7.33 0.20 -14.22
N TYR A 28 -8.52 -0.35 -13.97
CA TYR A 28 -8.68 -1.75 -13.56
C TYR A 28 -10.09 -2.28 -13.82
N THR A 29 -10.18 -3.62 -13.83
CA THR A 29 -11.42 -4.37 -13.61
C THR A 29 -11.31 -5.04 -12.25
N THR A 30 -12.39 -5.11 -11.50
CA THR A 30 -12.36 -5.57 -10.09
C THR A 30 -11.96 -7.01 -9.98
N ARG A 31 -12.54 -7.84 -10.84
CA ARG A 31 -12.23 -9.28 -10.86
C ARG A 31 -10.77 -9.53 -11.15
N ALA A 32 -10.17 -8.81 -12.10
CA ALA A 32 -8.75 -8.99 -12.41
C ALA A 32 -7.83 -8.41 -11.33
N ALA A 33 -8.15 -7.23 -10.78
CA ALA A 33 -7.28 -6.57 -9.81
C ALA A 33 -7.22 -7.31 -8.46
N TYR A 34 -8.35 -7.81 -8.00
CA TYR A 34 -8.47 -8.45 -6.68
C TYR A 34 -8.69 -9.97 -6.77
N ASN A 35 -8.48 -10.56 -7.94
CA ASN A 35 -8.69 -11.99 -8.22
C ASN A 35 -10.07 -12.52 -7.76
N MET A 36 -11.11 -11.69 -7.90
CA MET A 36 -12.46 -12.02 -7.44
C MET A 36 -13.22 -12.83 -8.50
N LYS A 37 -13.93 -13.88 -8.06
CA LYS A 37 -14.76 -14.69 -8.97
C LYS A 37 -16.03 -13.96 -9.40
N ALA A 38 -16.64 -13.19 -8.49
CA ALA A 38 -17.85 -12.40 -8.68
C ALA A 38 -17.86 -11.20 -7.69
N LEU A 39 -18.87 -10.33 -7.79
CA LEU A 39 -19.01 -9.11 -6.95
C LEU A 39 -20.19 -9.22 -5.97
N ARG A 40 -20.43 -10.42 -5.41
CA ARG A 40 -21.49 -10.59 -4.40
C ARG A 40 -21.03 -10.00 -3.06
N PRO A 41 -21.96 -9.66 -2.14
CA PRO A 41 -21.58 -9.13 -0.82
C PRO A 41 -20.57 -9.99 -0.06
N VAL A 42 -20.66 -11.32 -0.17
CA VAL A 42 -19.69 -12.24 0.44
C VAL A 42 -18.29 -12.12 -0.16
N ASP A 43 -18.19 -11.89 -1.48
CA ASP A 43 -16.91 -11.76 -2.16
C ASP A 43 -16.21 -10.46 -1.69
N TRP A 44 -16.97 -9.38 -1.49
CA TRP A 44 -16.47 -8.13 -0.89
C TRP A 44 -16.03 -8.29 0.56
N SER A 45 -16.80 -9.04 1.38
CA SER A 45 -16.42 -9.32 2.76
C SER A 45 -15.09 -10.08 2.83
N ASN A 46 -14.91 -11.08 1.98
CA ASN A 46 -13.66 -11.86 1.92
C ASN A 46 -12.48 -10.98 1.49
N LEU A 47 -12.68 -10.09 0.51
CA LEU A 47 -11.64 -9.16 0.09
C LEU A 47 -11.18 -8.25 1.24
N ILE A 48 -12.10 -7.73 2.06
CA ILE A 48 -11.76 -6.92 3.24
C ILE A 48 -10.90 -7.73 4.22
N ASP A 49 -11.26 -8.99 4.48
CA ASP A 49 -10.51 -9.88 5.35
C ASP A 49 -9.11 -10.23 4.81
N GLU A 50 -8.98 -10.39 3.49
CA GLU A 50 -7.69 -10.60 2.82
C GLU A 50 -6.82 -9.34 2.91
N MET A 51 -7.37 -8.16 2.65
CA MET A 51 -6.66 -6.87 2.76
C MET A 51 -6.20 -6.57 4.19
N ALA A 52 -6.94 -7.02 5.21
CA ALA A 52 -6.53 -6.87 6.60
C ALA A 52 -5.23 -7.63 6.92
N ASN A 53 -5.02 -8.78 6.26
CA ASN A 53 -3.86 -9.66 6.46
C ASN A 53 -2.73 -9.42 5.45
N ASN A 54 -3.04 -8.87 4.27
CA ASN A 54 -2.08 -8.68 3.18
C ASN A 54 -1.90 -7.20 2.84
N GLN A 55 -0.73 -6.66 3.18
CA GLN A 55 -0.39 -5.26 2.93
C GLN A 55 -0.33 -4.93 1.42
N GLU A 56 0.21 -5.81 0.59
CA GLU A 56 0.35 -5.54 -0.85
C GLU A 56 -1.02 -5.42 -1.53
N LEU A 57 -1.97 -6.28 -1.12
CA LEU A 57 -3.34 -6.22 -1.62
C LEU A 57 -4.04 -4.92 -1.16
N PHE A 58 -3.81 -4.51 0.08
CA PHE A 58 -4.29 -3.22 0.57
C PHE A 58 -3.65 -2.04 -0.17
N ASP A 59 -2.36 -2.10 -0.48
CA ASP A 59 -1.65 -1.04 -1.22
C ASP A 59 -2.20 -0.89 -2.64
N LEU A 60 -2.53 -2.01 -3.30
CA LEU A 60 -3.24 -2.00 -4.57
C LEU A 60 -4.62 -1.35 -4.45
N TYR A 61 -5.40 -1.72 -3.42
CA TYR A 61 -6.69 -1.10 -3.14
C TYR A 61 -6.55 0.41 -2.88
N TYR A 62 -5.56 0.81 -2.08
CA TYR A 62 -5.29 2.20 -1.74
C TYR A 62 -4.89 3.03 -2.97
N LYS A 63 -4.06 2.47 -3.85
CA LYS A 63 -3.73 3.04 -5.16
C LYS A 63 -4.99 3.25 -6.00
N ASN A 64 -5.87 2.26 -6.06
CA ASN A 64 -7.11 2.32 -6.82
C ASN A 64 -8.12 3.30 -6.21
N TYR A 65 -8.21 3.39 -4.88
CA TYR A 65 -9.04 4.34 -4.14
C TYR A 65 -8.68 5.78 -4.51
N TRP A 66 -7.38 6.08 -4.61
CA TRP A 66 -6.86 7.37 -5.06
C TRP A 66 -6.75 7.51 -6.58
N LYS A 67 -7.38 6.62 -7.36
CA LYS A 67 -7.39 6.66 -8.83
C LYS A 67 -5.98 6.75 -9.44
N ASN A 68 -5.01 6.07 -8.85
CA ASN A 68 -3.59 6.11 -9.21
C ASN A 68 -2.98 7.53 -9.18
N SER A 69 -3.48 8.41 -8.32
CA SER A 69 -2.92 9.75 -8.17
C SER A 69 -1.48 9.69 -7.62
N PRO A 70 -0.55 10.51 -8.19
CA PRO A 70 0.79 10.65 -7.65
C PRO A 70 0.81 11.42 -6.32
N ILE A 71 -0.22 12.23 -6.03
CA ILE A 71 -0.32 13.07 -4.82
C ILE A 71 -1.23 12.38 -3.79
N ARG A 72 -1.01 11.10 -3.53
CA ARG A 72 -1.75 10.37 -2.49
C ARG A 72 -1.03 10.50 -1.14
N PRO A 73 -1.75 10.68 -0.02
CA PRO A 73 -1.12 10.75 1.30
C PRO A 73 -0.54 9.38 1.70
N VAL A 74 0.42 9.40 2.62
CA VAL A 74 0.93 8.17 3.25
C VAL A 74 -0.17 7.54 4.10
N CYS A 75 -0.33 6.22 4.02
CA CYS A 75 -1.31 5.47 4.80
C CYS A 75 -0.56 4.51 5.72
N ASP A 76 -0.64 4.75 7.02
CA ASP A 76 -0.10 3.90 8.07
C ASP A 76 -1.12 2.85 8.53
N ALA A 77 -0.79 2.12 9.60
CA ALA A 77 -1.66 1.08 10.14
C ALA A 77 -3.01 1.63 10.62
N GLU A 78 -3.05 2.84 11.20
CA GLU A 78 -4.29 3.48 11.64
C GLU A 78 -5.17 3.86 10.44
N CYS A 79 -4.58 4.45 9.40
CA CYS A 79 -5.25 4.72 8.13
C CYS A 79 -5.83 3.44 7.52
N ARG A 80 -5.06 2.34 7.50
CA ARG A 80 -5.51 1.03 7.01
C ARG A 80 -6.72 0.51 7.77
N LYS A 81 -6.66 0.51 9.12
CA LYS A 81 -7.82 0.13 9.96
C LYS A 81 -9.03 0.98 9.62
N ARG A 82 -8.85 2.30 9.56
CA ARG A 82 -9.95 3.23 9.30
C ARG A 82 -10.66 2.90 8.00
N MET A 83 -9.91 2.74 6.92
CA MET A 83 -10.46 2.46 5.59
C MET A 83 -11.15 1.10 5.52
N LEU A 84 -10.55 0.04 6.05
CA LEU A 84 -11.16 -1.30 6.03
C LEU A 84 -12.42 -1.37 6.89
N CYS A 85 -12.42 -0.69 8.03
CA CYS A 85 -13.59 -0.49 8.88
C CYS A 85 -14.74 0.21 8.14
N ASP A 86 -14.44 1.27 7.40
CA ASP A 86 -15.45 2.00 6.63
C ASP A 86 -16.06 1.11 5.55
N CYS A 87 -15.28 0.21 4.94
CA CYS A 87 -15.79 -0.80 4.01
C CYS A 87 -16.71 -1.83 4.69
N LYS A 88 -16.43 -2.21 5.95
CA LYS A 88 -17.22 -3.21 6.69
C LYS A 88 -18.50 -2.63 7.32
N SER A 89 -18.49 -1.33 7.61
CA SER A 89 -19.57 -0.64 8.32
C SER A 89 -20.73 -0.25 7.40
N GLY A 90 -21.71 -1.14 7.26
CA GLY A 90 -22.96 -0.85 6.53
C GLY A 90 -24.00 -0.05 7.33
N ARG A 91 -23.81 0.12 8.64
CA ARG A 91 -24.73 0.81 9.56
C ARG A 91 -24.01 1.92 10.33
N SER A 92 -24.57 3.12 10.27
CA SER A 92 -24.07 4.27 11.04
C SER A 92 -24.07 4.00 12.54
N HIS A 93 -23.10 4.58 13.26
CA HIS A 93 -22.94 4.49 14.71
C HIS A 93 -22.70 3.08 15.29
N ASP A 94 -22.42 2.08 14.45
CA ASP A 94 -22.17 0.71 14.88
C ASP A 94 -20.76 0.21 14.56
N ARG A 95 -19.83 1.16 14.44
CA ARG A 95 -18.43 0.89 14.06
C ARG A 95 -17.79 -0.17 14.94
N ARG A 96 -18.01 -0.10 16.26
CA ARG A 96 -17.41 -1.02 17.23
C ARG A 96 -17.72 -2.48 16.91
N HIS A 97 -18.96 -2.79 16.53
CA HIS A 97 -19.37 -4.16 16.24
C HIS A 97 -18.81 -4.67 14.91
N PHE A 98 -18.76 -3.84 13.87
CA PHE A 98 -18.28 -4.25 12.55
C PHE A 98 -16.74 -4.24 12.43
N CYS A 99 -16.03 -3.49 13.26
CA CYS A 99 -14.59 -3.26 13.13
C CYS A 99 -13.71 -4.17 13.97
N GLU A 100 -14.24 -4.75 15.06
CA GLU A 100 -13.43 -5.46 16.06
C GLU A 100 -12.49 -6.50 15.42
N ASP A 101 -13.02 -7.35 14.54
CA ASP A 101 -12.25 -8.37 13.83
C ASP A 101 -11.19 -7.79 12.87
N VAL A 102 -11.51 -6.69 12.20
CA VAL A 102 -10.62 -6.04 11.22
C VAL A 102 -9.45 -5.38 11.94
N GLU A 103 -9.73 -4.66 13.02
CA GLU A 103 -8.72 -4.00 13.84
C GLU A 103 -7.76 -5.02 14.46
N ALA A 104 -8.29 -6.11 15.00
CA ALA A 104 -7.49 -7.20 15.57
C ALA A 104 -6.53 -7.82 14.55
N LYS A 105 -6.99 -8.10 13.32
CA LYS A 105 -6.15 -8.65 12.24
C LYS A 105 -5.04 -7.68 11.85
N VAL A 106 -5.36 -6.40 11.73
CA VAL A 106 -4.38 -5.36 11.37
C VAL A 106 -3.33 -5.19 12.47
N ASP A 107 -3.75 -5.26 13.74
CA ASP A 107 -2.85 -5.17 14.90
C ASP A 107 -1.92 -6.37 15.03
N ASP A 108 -2.39 -7.60 14.79
CA ASP A 108 -1.54 -8.79 14.81
C ASP A 108 -0.40 -8.68 13.77
N GLY A 109 -0.72 -8.27 12.55
CA GLY A 109 0.27 -8.04 11.49
C GLY A 109 1.28 -6.94 11.82
N SER A 110 0.83 -5.83 12.41
CA SER A 110 1.70 -4.74 12.87
C SER A 110 2.60 -5.19 14.04
N SER A 111 2.05 -5.99 14.96
CA SER A 111 2.77 -6.48 16.14
C SER A 111 3.96 -7.37 15.79
N LYS A 112 3.81 -8.18 14.74
CA LYS A 112 4.89 -9.00 14.18
C LYS A 112 5.98 -8.15 13.52
N SER A 113 5.61 -6.99 12.97
CA SER A 113 6.53 -6.05 12.32
C SER A 113 7.51 -5.39 13.30
N TRP A 114 7.04 -4.81 14.41
CA TRP A 114 7.95 -4.19 15.40
C TRP A 114 8.76 -5.23 16.18
N LYS A 115 8.18 -6.41 16.48
CA LYS A 115 8.93 -7.53 17.05
C LYS A 115 10.07 -7.94 16.12
N SER A 116 9.81 -8.10 14.82
CA SER A 116 10.86 -8.37 13.83
C SER A 116 11.90 -7.25 13.77
N TRP A 117 11.50 -5.98 13.83
CA TRP A 117 12.43 -4.84 13.89
C TRP A 117 13.31 -4.89 15.16
N LEU A 118 12.75 -5.17 16.33
CA LEU A 118 13.52 -5.35 17.56
C LEU A 118 14.46 -6.56 17.51
N TYR A 119 13.98 -7.71 17.04
CA TYR A 119 14.80 -8.92 16.93
C TYR A 119 15.95 -8.74 15.92
N ARG A 120 15.76 -7.98 14.84
CA ARG A 120 16.84 -7.59 13.91
C ARG A 120 17.82 -6.60 14.55
N GLY A 121 17.35 -5.72 15.43
CA GLY A 121 18.21 -4.83 16.20
C GLY A 121 19.09 -5.57 17.22
N LEU A 122 18.56 -6.61 17.86
CA LEU A 122 19.26 -7.43 18.85
C LEU A 122 20.20 -8.49 18.24
N THR A 123 19.98 -8.89 16.99
CA THR A 123 20.83 -9.88 16.29
C THR A 123 22.03 -9.26 15.56
N ASN A 124 22.20 -7.93 15.62
CA ASN A 124 23.34 -7.21 15.06
C ASN A 124 24.45 -6.89 16.10
N SER A 125 24.42 -7.51 17.28
CA SER A 125 25.43 -7.29 18.32
C SER A 125 26.23 -8.56 18.61
N GLU A 126 27.22 -8.84 17.76
CA GLU A 126 28.42 -9.69 17.95
C GLU A 126 29.10 -9.77 16.56
N GLU A 127 30.38 -9.48 16.30
CA GLU A 127 31.56 -9.15 17.10
C GLU A 127 32.65 -8.66 16.11
N ASN A 128 33.50 -7.70 16.50
CA ASN A 128 34.96 -7.71 16.30
C ASN A 128 35.55 -6.31 16.55
N THR A 129 36.17 -6.18 17.72
CA THR A 129 37.17 -5.18 18.03
C THR A 129 38.37 -5.32 17.10
N ALA A 130 38.61 -4.33 16.23
CA ALA A 130 39.91 -4.09 15.62
C ALA A 130 40.10 -2.58 15.38
N GLU A 131 40.89 -2.00 16.29
CA GLU A 131 41.80 -0.86 16.17
C GLU A 131 41.48 0.30 15.20
N THR A 132 41.30 1.48 15.81
CA THR A 132 41.29 2.80 15.18
C THR A 132 42.66 3.17 14.62
N THR A 133 42.82 3.19 13.30
CA THR A 133 43.83 4.03 12.63
C THR A 133 43.13 5.04 11.73
N THR A 134 43.27 6.32 12.10
CA THR A 134 42.79 7.46 11.33
C THR A 134 43.53 7.57 10.01
N GLU A 135 42.85 7.30 8.89
CA GLU A 135 43.30 7.76 7.57
C GLU A 135 42.20 8.58 6.87
N LYS A 136 42.57 9.84 6.62
CA LYS A 136 41.84 10.88 5.91
C LYS A 136 41.82 10.55 4.41
N TRP A 137 40.69 10.11 3.89
CA TRP A 137 40.51 9.92 2.44
C TRP A 137 39.89 11.16 1.78
N ARG A 138 40.64 11.71 0.81
CA ARG A 138 40.27 12.81 -0.06
C ARG A 138 39.29 12.32 -1.14
N VAL A 139 38.35 13.18 -1.52
CA VAL A 139 37.49 13.01 -2.70
C VAL A 139 38.34 12.98 -3.98
N PRO A 140 38.20 11.97 -4.86
CA PRO A 140 38.80 12.02 -6.19
C PRO A 140 37.88 12.76 -7.18
N ASP A 141 38.44 13.76 -7.86
CA ASP A 141 37.79 14.51 -8.94
C ASP A 141 37.42 13.59 -10.12
N VAL A 142 36.15 13.62 -10.51
CA VAL A 142 35.63 12.87 -11.67
C VAL A 142 35.93 13.67 -12.95
N LEU A 143 36.99 13.27 -13.65
CA LEU A 143 37.29 13.75 -15.01
C LEU A 143 36.38 13.03 -16.02
N TYR A 144 35.45 13.78 -16.61
CA TYR A 144 34.67 13.35 -17.77
C TYR A 144 35.57 13.26 -19.00
N ILE A 145 35.74 12.05 -19.55
CA ILE A 145 36.33 11.86 -20.88
C ILE A 145 35.20 11.56 -21.86
N PHE A 146 34.78 12.59 -22.60
CA PHE A 146 34.12 12.42 -23.89
C PHE A 146 35.13 11.82 -24.88
N ARG A 147 34.78 10.72 -25.51
CA ARG A 147 35.43 10.29 -26.76
C ARG A 147 34.39 10.33 -27.88
N ARG A 148 34.78 11.02 -28.96
CA ARG A 148 34.09 11.17 -30.24
C ARG A 148 33.73 9.83 -30.86
#